data_AF-A0A933U9A8-F1
#
_entry.id   AF-A0A933U9A8-F1
#
_cell.length_a   1.000
_cell.length_b   1.000
_cell.length_c   1.000
_cell.angle_alpha   90.00
_cell.angle_beta   90.00
_cell.angle_gamma   90.00
#
_symmetry.space_group_name_H-M   'P 1'
#
loop_
_entity.id
_entity.type
_entity.pdbx_description
1 polymer ?
#
loop_
_entity_poly.entity_id
_entity_poly.type
_entity_poly.pdbx_seq_one_letter_code
_entity_poly.pdbx_strand_id
1 'polypeptide(L)'
;MSALEVLQGYARRWNLECTFRDLKQFLGFEDSSATSEKAVTRTAPFVGLVFSLLVIWFVESASALAQVPLRPWYARKKNLSFEDILRTARFALTPFTDILVARCVSGKLGEIDNDRRTEEWAIEGRSMRPAA
;
A
#
# COMPACT_ATOMS: atom_id res chain seq x y z
N MET A 1 -4.95 34.11 26.17
CA MET A 1 -5.64 32.87 25.79
C MET A 1 -6.99 32.82 26.47
N SER A 2 -8.07 32.73 25.68
CA SER A 2 -9.43 32.55 26.19
C SER A 2 -9.67 31.11 26.63
N ALA A 3 -10.66 30.87 27.51
CA ALA A 3 -11.01 29.52 27.96
C ALA A 3 -11.37 28.57 26.81
N LEU A 4 -11.97 29.10 25.74
CA LEU A 4 -12.34 28.33 24.55
C LEU A 4 -11.11 27.85 23.77
N GLU A 5 -10.07 28.67 23.64
CA GLU A 5 -8.81 28.29 22.97
C GLU A 5 -8.10 27.16 23.71
N VAL A 6 -8.13 27.18 25.05
CA VAL A 6 -7.55 26.11 25.89
C VAL A 6 -8.29 24.79 25.66
N LEU A 7 -9.63 24.81 25.63
CA LEU A 7 -10.44 23.62 25.38
C LEU A 7 -10.23 23.07 23.96
N GLN A 8 -10.16 23.94 22.95
CA GLN A 8 -9.87 23.54 21.57
C GLN A 8 -8.46 22.94 21.44
N GLY A 9 -7.47 23.53 22.09
CA GLY A 9 -6.11 23.00 22.14
C GLY A 9 -6.07 21.60 22.76
N TYR A 10 -6.76 21.41 23.88
CA TYR A 10 -6.86 20.11 24.54
C TYR A 10 -7.56 19.06 23.66
N ALA A 11 -8.66 19.43 23.01
CA ALA A 11 -9.41 18.54 22.12
C ALA A 11 -8.56 18.02 20.95
N ARG A 12 -7.61 18.83 20.43
CA ARG A 12 -6.71 18.41 19.34
C ARG A 12 -5.80 17.24 19.72
N ARG A 13 -5.49 17.04 21.00
CA ARG A 13 -4.66 15.92 21.48
C ARG A 13 -5.25 14.57 21.11
N TRP A 14 -6.57 14.44 21.15
CA TRP A 14 -7.25 13.18 20.82
C TRP A 14 -7.07 12.78 19.35
N ASN A 15 -6.98 13.75 18.44
CA ASN A 15 -6.73 13.46 17.02
C ASN A 15 -5.38 12.76 16.83
N LEU A 16 -4.38 13.08 17.65
CA LEU A 16 -3.08 12.42 17.60
C LEU A 16 -3.18 10.93 17.98
N GLU A 17 -3.97 10.61 19.00
CA GLU A 17 -4.22 9.22 19.42
C GLU A 17 -4.98 8.44 18.33
N CYS A 18 -5.94 9.08 17.66
CA CYS A 18 -6.62 8.50 16.49
C CYS A 18 -5.63 8.23 15.34
N THR A 19 -4.74 9.18 15.03
CA THR A 19 -3.72 9.01 14.00
C THR A 19 -2.78 7.84 14.33
N PHE A 20 -2.28 7.74 15.57
CA PHE A 20 -1.43 6.62 15.96
C PHE A 20 -2.16 5.27 15.92
N ARG A 21 -3.44 5.23 16.29
CA ARG A 21 -4.27 4.04 16.14
C ARG A 21 -4.36 3.61 14.67
N ASP A 22 -4.67 4.55 13.77
CA ASP A 22 -4.85 4.25 12.35
C ASP A 22 -3.52 3.82 11.69
N LEU A 23 -2.41 4.46 12.06
CA LEU A 23 -1.06 4.08 11.60
C LEU A 23 -0.72 2.64 11.95
N LYS A 24 -1.01 2.22 13.19
CA LYS A 24 -0.78 0.85 13.64
C LYS A 24 -1.72 -0.14 12.94
N GLN A 25 -3.00 0.18 12.91
CA GLN A 25 -4.03 -0.74 12.42
C GLN A 25 -3.96 -0.99 10.91
N PHE A 26 -3.64 0.04 10.12
CA PHE A 26 -3.76 -0.03 8.66
C PHE A 26 -2.44 0.04 7.91
N LEU A 27 -1.41 0.68 8.46
CA LEU A 27 -0.11 0.84 7.80
C LEU A 27 0.99 -0.05 8.40
N GLY A 28 0.68 -0.86 9.43
CA GLY A 28 1.65 -1.77 10.02
C GLY A 28 2.79 -1.05 10.75
N PHE A 29 2.53 0.14 11.31
CA PHE A 29 3.54 0.92 12.03
C PHE A 29 4.21 0.14 13.17
N GLU A 30 3.50 -0.79 13.79
CA GLU A 30 4.00 -1.64 14.88
C GLU A 30 4.67 -2.94 14.39
N ASP A 31 4.43 -3.33 13.14
CA ASP A 31 4.88 -4.60 12.57
C ASP A 31 5.79 -4.37 11.35
N SER A 32 7.01 -3.90 11.63
CA SER A 32 8.03 -3.73 10.59
C SER A 32 8.78 -5.04 10.37
N SER A 33 8.75 -5.58 9.15
CA SER A 33 9.52 -6.79 8.78
C SER A 33 11.04 -6.55 8.70
N ALA A 34 11.51 -5.34 9.01
CA ALA A 34 12.93 -4.99 8.94
C ALA A 34 13.68 -5.54 10.17
N THR A 35 14.72 -6.34 9.94
CA THR A 35 15.54 -6.93 11.01
C THR A 35 16.56 -5.95 11.59
N SER A 36 16.90 -4.88 10.87
CA SER A 36 17.91 -3.89 11.31
C SER A 36 17.26 -2.71 12.03
N GLU A 37 17.79 -2.34 13.20
CA GLU A 37 17.33 -1.19 14.01
C GLU A 37 17.28 0.12 13.21
N LYS A 38 18.28 0.37 12.37
CA LYS A 38 18.34 1.56 11.50
C LYS A 38 17.22 1.57 10.47
N ALA A 39 16.82 0.40 9.97
CA ALA A 39 15.74 0.29 9.00
C ALA A 39 14.38 0.55 9.68
N VAL A 40 14.14 -0.03 10.85
CA VAL A 40 12.92 0.23 11.66
C VAL A 40 12.76 1.72 11.97
N THR A 41 13.85 2.38 12.40
CA THR A 41 13.84 3.81 12.75
C THR A 41 13.50 4.70 11.56
N ARG A 42 13.82 4.28 10.33
CA ARG A 42 13.50 5.03 9.10
C ARG A 42 12.08 4.77 8.60
N THR A 43 11.57 3.56 8.81
CA THR A 43 10.20 3.19 8.43
C THR A 43 9.17 3.96 9.23
N ALA A 44 9.39 4.17 10.54
CA ALA A 44 8.46 4.89 11.40
C ALA A 44 8.06 6.30 10.88
N PRO A 45 8.99 7.23 10.60
CA PRO A 45 8.64 8.54 10.03
C PRO A 45 8.10 8.42 8.60
N PHE A 46 8.59 7.47 7.81
CA PHE A 46 8.12 7.26 6.45
C PHE A 46 6.63 6.89 6.41
N VAL A 47 6.17 6.00 7.29
CA VAL A 47 4.76 5.62 7.39
C VAL A 47 3.87 6.80 7.77
N GLY A 48 4.33 7.69 8.66
CA GLY A 48 3.64 8.94 9.00
C GLY A 48 3.53 9.93 7.83
N LEU A 49 4.57 10.00 6.99
CA LEU A 49 4.54 10.82 5.77
C LEU A 49 3.55 10.26 4.75
N VAL A 50 3.52 8.95 4.55
CA VAL A 50 2.55 8.28 3.66
C VAL A 50 1.12 8.52 4.13
N PHE A 51 0.87 8.41 5.44
CA PHE A 51 -0.44 8.75 6.02
C PHE A 51 -0.86 10.18 5.69
N SER A 52 0.02 11.16 5.93
CA SER A 52 -0.26 12.57 5.68
C SER A 52 -0.52 12.83 4.20
N LEU A 53 0.26 12.22 3.31
CA LEU A 53 0.09 12.32 1.87
C LEU A 53 -1.26 11.76 1.41
N LEU A 54 -1.68 10.60 1.92
CA LEU A 54 -2.99 10.01 1.61
C LEU A 54 -4.14 10.92 2.05
N VAL A 55 -4.04 11.52 3.24
CA VAL A 55 -5.06 12.44 3.74
C VAL A 55 -5.14 13.71 2.88
N ILE A 56 -4.01 14.31 2.53
CA ILE A 56 -3.98 15.51 1.67
C ILE A 56 -4.55 15.20 0.29
N TRP A 57 -4.08 14.11 -0.35
CA TRP A 57 -4.58 13.65 -1.63
C TRP A 57 -6.10 13.43 -1.60
N PHE A 58 -6.60 12.85 -0.52
CA PHE A 58 -8.03 12.58 -0.36
C PHE A 58 -8.86 13.86 -0.29
N VAL A 59 -8.40 14.84 0.50
CA VAL A 59 -9.07 16.14 0.66
C VAL A 59 -9.06 16.92 -0.65
N GLU A 60 -7.96 16.90 -1.39
CA GLU A 60 -7.79 17.70 -2.61
C GLU A 60 -8.47 17.10 -3.85
N SER A 61 -8.35 15.79 -4.06
CA SER A 61 -8.69 15.17 -5.35
C SER A 61 -9.73 14.05 -5.30
N ALA A 62 -9.87 13.35 -4.17
CA ALA A 62 -10.61 12.09 -4.13
C ALA A 62 -11.88 12.11 -3.25
N SER A 63 -12.24 13.25 -2.66
CA SER A 63 -13.49 13.39 -1.90
C SER A 63 -14.74 13.05 -2.72
N ALA A 64 -14.72 13.32 -4.03
CA ALA A 64 -15.79 12.96 -4.97
C ALA A 64 -15.82 11.46 -5.34
N LEU A 65 -14.67 10.76 -5.27
CA LEU A 65 -14.58 9.31 -5.50
C LEU A 65 -14.87 8.48 -4.25
N ALA A 66 -15.05 9.13 -3.10
CA ALA A 66 -15.26 8.46 -1.83
C ALA A 66 -16.67 7.87 -1.74
N GLN A 67 -16.78 6.56 -1.97
CA GLN A 67 -18.03 5.84 -1.76
C GLN A 67 -18.01 5.15 -0.39
N VAL A 68 -18.94 5.55 0.48
CA VAL A 68 -19.15 4.84 1.75
C VAL A 68 -19.79 3.49 1.42
N PRO A 69 -19.18 2.35 1.80
CA PRO A 69 -19.76 1.05 1.52
C PRO A 69 -21.11 0.92 2.24
N LEU A 70 -22.15 0.55 1.50
CA LEU A 70 -23.47 0.25 2.06
C LEU A 70 -23.37 -0.98 2.96
N ARG A 71 -23.46 -0.76 4.27
CA ARG A 71 -23.53 -1.82 5.29
C ARG A 71 -24.95 -1.82 5.88
N PRO A 72 -25.81 -2.80 5.54
CA PRO A 72 -27.21 -2.83 5.97
C PRO A 72 -27.39 -2.75 7.50
N TRP A 73 -26.48 -3.36 8.26
CA TRP A 73 -26.48 -3.35 9.72
C TRP A 73 -25.89 -2.06 10.34
N TYR A 74 -25.36 -1.14 9.53
CA TYR A 74 -24.69 0.07 10.00
C TYR A 74 -25.00 1.29 9.12
N ALA A 75 -26.30 1.61 9.02
CA ALA A 75 -26.83 2.69 8.20
C ALA A 75 -26.49 4.11 8.70
N ARG A 76 -25.96 4.26 9.92
CA ARG A 76 -25.75 5.57 10.56
C ARG A 76 -24.39 6.21 10.28
N LYS A 77 -23.49 5.52 9.56
CA LYS A 77 -22.16 6.06 9.26
C LYS A 77 -22.29 7.23 8.27
N LYS A 78 -22.19 8.46 8.78
CA LYS A 78 -22.20 9.68 7.97
C LYS A 78 -20.79 10.24 7.72
N ASN A 79 -19.85 9.94 8.60
CA ASN A 79 -18.50 10.48 8.53
C ASN A 79 -17.57 9.49 7.83
N LEU A 80 -16.69 10.05 6.99
CA LEU A 80 -15.59 9.34 6.36
C LEU A 80 -14.54 8.97 7.41
N SER A 81 -14.07 7.74 7.35
CA SER A 81 -12.99 7.21 8.18
C SER A 81 -11.74 6.99 7.33
N PHE A 82 -10.59 6.84 7.98
CA PHE A 82 -9.34 6.57 7.28
C PHE A 82 -9.37 5.28 6.44
N GLU A 83 -10.13 4.26 6.87
CA GLU A 83 -10.40 3.05 6.08
C GLU A 83 -11.03 3.37 4.71
N ASP A 84 -11.94 4.35 4.67
CA ASP A 84 -12.60 4.75 3.43
C ASP A 84 -11.61 5.48 2.52
N ILE A 85 -10.72 6.31 3.09
CA ILE A 85 -9.62 6.95 2.35
C ILE A 85 -8.72 5.90 1.70
N LEU A 86 -8.32 4.87 2.45
CA LEU A 86 -7.50 3.77 1.93
C LEU A 86 -8.22 2.96 0.85
N ARG A 87 -9.53 2.73 1.01
CA ARG A 87 -10.33 2.05 -0.01
C ARG A 87 -10.36 2.86 -1.30
N THR A 88 -10.58 4.16 -1.22
CA THR A 88 -10.55 5.07 -2.37
C THR A 88 -9.17 5.13 -3.00
N ALA A 89 -8.10 5.20 -2.21
CA ALA A 89 -6.73 5.16 -2.71
C ALA A 89 -6.42 3.86 -3.45
N ARG A 90 -6.79 2.71 -2.88
CA ARG A 90 -6.63 1.41 -3.54
C ARG A 90 -7.39 1.35 -4.86
N PHE A 91 -8.65 1.79 -4.86
CA PHE A 91 -9.46 1.84 -6.08
C PHE A 91 -8.85 2.74 -7.16
N ALA A 92 -8.34 3.91 -6.78
CA ALA A 92 -7.68 4.83 -7.71
C ALA A 92 -6.34 4.28 -8.23
N LEU A 93 -5.64 3.46 -7.44
CA LEU A 93 -4.36 2.87 -7.81
C LEU A 93 -4.49 1.54 -8.57
N THR A 94 -5.61 0.82 -8.46
CA THR A 94 -5.85 -0.47 -9.15
C THR A 94 -5.47 -0.42 -10.65
N PRO A 95 -5.89 0.59 -11.44
CA PRO A 95 -5.55 0.67 -12.86
C PRO A 95 -4.04 0.82 -13.11
N PHE A 96 -3.33 1.49 -12.19
CA PHE A 96 -1.89 1.70 -12.29
C PHE A 96 -1.10 0.45 -11.86
N THR A 97 -1.58 -0.27 -10.84
CA THR A 97 -0.98 -1.55 -10.44
C THR A 97 -1.12 -2.62 -11.51
N ASP A 98 -2.21 -2.67 -12.27
CA ASP A 98 -2.31 -3.60 -13.41
C ASP A 98 -1.23 -3.30 -14.46
N ILE A 99 -0.91 -2.02 -14.70
CA ILE A 99 0.18 -1.63 -15.63
C ILE A 99 1.55 -2.01 -15.07
N LEU A 100 1.82 -1.77 -13.79
CA LEU A 100 3.10 -2.13 -13.16
C LEU A 100 3.29 -3.64 -13.02
N VAL A 101 2.24 -4.39 -12.67
CA VAL A 101 2.26 -5.85 -12.59
C VAL A 101 2.39 -6.44 -13.99
N ALA A 102 1.65 -5.95 -14.99
CA ALA A 102 1.83 -6.38 -16.38
C ALA A 102 3.27 -6.13 -16.87
N ARG A 103 3.88 -4.99 -16.53
CA ARG A 103 5.27 -4.67 -16.87
C ARG A 103 6.28 -5.55 -16.11
N CYS A 104 6.03 -5.81 -14.83
CA CYS A 104 6.87 -6.67 -13.99
C CYS A 104 6.80 -8.15 -14.43
N VAL A 105 5.61 -8.62 -14.81
CA VAL A 105 5.40 -9.99 -15.34
C VAL A 105 6.01 -10.13 -16.74
N SER A 106 5.91 -9.10 -17.59
CA SER A 106 6.58 -9.08 -18.90
C SER A 106 8.10 -9.19 -18.77
N GLY A 107 8.71 -8.52 -17.78
CA GLY A 107 10.14 -8.65 -17.48
C GLY A 107 10.55 -10.06 -17.05
N LYS A 108 9.72 -10.76 -16.25
CA LYS A 108 10.00 -12.14 -15.83
C LYS A 108 9.75 -13.18 -16.93
N LEU A 109 8.78 -13.00 -17.82
CA LEU A 109 8.56 -13.94 -18.93
C LEU A 109 9.75 -13.98 -19.90
N GLY A 110 10.40 -12.84 -20.16
CA GLY A 110 11.58 -12.80 -21.01
C GLY A 110 12.80 -13.51 -20.42
N GLU A 111 12.94 -13.50 -19.10
CA GLU A 111 14.05 -14.18 -18.40
C GLU A 111 13.83 -15.69 -18.28
N ILE A 112 12.58 -16.13 -18.02
CA ILE A 112 12.20 -17.55 -17.93
C ILE A 112 12.19 -18.23 -19.32
N ASP A 113 11.88 -17.50 -20.39
CA ASP A 113 11.94 -18.01 -21.77
C ASP A 113 13.39 -18.20 -22.25
N ASN A 114 14.31 -17.29 -21.87
CA ASN A 114 15.71 -17.42 -22.22
C ASN A 114 16.41 -18.58 -21.49
N ASP A 115 16.02 -18.86 -20.25
CA ASP A 115 16.54 -19.97 -19.43
C ASP A 115 16.09 -21.35 -19.97
N ARG A 116 14.80 -21.50 -20.30
CA ARG A 116 14.27 -22.73 -20.91
C ARG A 116 14.87 -23.02 -22.28
N ARG A 117 15.12 -21.99 -23.08
CA ARG A 117 15.75 -22.17 -24.39
C ARG A 117 17.20 -22.65 -24.25
N THR A 118 17.97 -22.12 -23.28
CA THR A 118 19.34 -22.62 -23.01
C THR A 118 19.38 -24.06 -22.50
N GLU A 119 18.36 -24.51 -21.77
CA GLU A 119 18.23 -25.91 -21.34
C GLU A 119 17.89 -26.86 -22.52
N GLU A 120 17.08 -26.42 -23.48
CA GLU A 120 16.79 -27.21 -24.70
C GLU A 120 18.03 -27.46 -25.57
N TRP A 121 18.90 -26.44 -25.77
CA TRP A 121 20.17 -26.64 -26.49
C TRP A 121 21.13 -27.61 -25.77
N ALA A 122 21.03 -27.72 -24.44
CA ALA A 122 21.84 -28.65 -23.64
C ALA A 122 21.35 -30.11 -23.74
N ILE A 123 20.07 -30.33 -24.03
CA ILE A 123 19.46 -31.66 -24.19
C ILE A 123 19.60 -32.15 -25.65
N GLU A 124 19.41 -31.28 -26.63
CA GLU A 124 19.48 -31.62 -28.07
C GLU A 124 20.91 -31.99 -28.52
N GLY A 125 21.95 -31.42 -27.89
CA GLY A 125 23.35 -31.69 -28.20
C GLY A 125 23.89 -33.06 -27.73
N ARG A 126 23.09 -33.87 -27.02
CA ARG A 126 23.55 -35.15 -26.43
C ARG A 126 23.27 -36.39 -27.31
N SER A 127 22.61 -36.26 -28.45
CA SER A 127 22.22 -37.41 -29.29
C SER A 127 22.77 -37.39 -30.72
N MET A 128 24.09 -37.27 -30.89
CA MET A 128 24.75 -37.77 -32.11
C MET A 128 26.11 -38.37 -31.78
N ARG A 129 26.12 -39.66 -31.38
CA ARG A 129 27.23 -40.56 -31.71
C ARG A 129 26.72 -41.96 -32.07
N PRO A 130 27.36 -42.61 -33.04
CA PRO A 130 26.73 -43.61 -33.91
C PRO A 130 26.85 -45.00 -33.31
N ALA A 131 25.86 -45.84 -33.57
CA ALA A 131 25.95 -47.28 -33.34
C ALA A 131 25.96 -48.01 -34.69
N ALA A 132 27.11 -48.66 -34.94
CA ALA A 132 27.41 -49.81 -35.80
C ALA A 132 26.96 -49.79 -37.27
#